data_AF-A0A099PG05-F1
#
_entry.id   AF-A0A099PG05-F1
#
_cell.length_a   1.000
_cell.length_b   1.000
_cell.length_c   1.000
_cell.angle_alpha   90.00
_cell.angle_beta   90.00
_cell.angle_gamma   90.00
#
_symmetry.space_group_name_H-M   'P 1'
#
loop_
_entity.id
_entity.type
_entity.pdbx_description
1 polymer ?
#
loop_
_entity_poly.entity_id
_entity_poly.type
_entity_poly.pdbx_seq_one_letter_code
_entity_poly.pdbx_strand_id
1 'polypeptide(L)' 'MEIIIILIPIALILTGIAFWAFFWSVNSGQFDDLDSPAHSILYDDDDDMIPDDAKVDPKSNRKSDD' A
#
# COMPACT_ATOMS: atom_id res chain seq x y z
N MET A 1 -29.73 -26.15 18.58
CA MET A 1 -30.62 -25.59 17.53
C MET A 1 -30.67 -24.07 17.66
N GLU A 2 -30.87 -23.50 18.86
CA GLU A 2 -30.90 -22.05 19.11
C GLU A 2 -29.66 -21.27 18.64
N ILE A 3 -28.44 -21.81 18.86
CA ILE A 3 -27.21 -21.10 18.49
C ILE A 3 -27.08 -20.87 16.98
N ILE A 4 -27.65 -21.76 16.16
CA ILE A 4 -27.60 -21.66 14.70
C ILE A 4 -28.36 -20.41 14.23
N ILE A 5 -29.46 -20.06 14.91
CA ILE A 5 -30.26 -18.86 14.60
C ILE A 5 -29.47 -17.57 14.84
N ILE A 6 -28.50 -17.58 15.77
CA ILE A 6 -27.60 -16.45 16.03
C ILE A 6 -26.38 -16.47 15.11
N LEU A 7 -25.83 -17.65 14.81
CA LEU A 7 -24.63 -17.78 13.98
C LEU A 7 -24.88 -17.44 12.51
N ILE A 8 -26.04 -17.78 11.95
CA ILE A 8 -26.40 -17.45 10.56
C ILE A 8 -26.32 -15.94 10.29
N PRO A 9 -27.00 -15.06 11.03
CA PRO A 9 -26.94 -13.61 10.78
C PRO A 9 -25.55 -13.03 11.04
N ILE A 10 -24.82 -13.53 12.06
CA ILE A 10 -23.43 -13.10 12.30
C ILE A 10 -22.56 -13.44 11.09
N ALA A 11 -22.66 -14.67 10.57
CA ALA A 11 -21.89 -15.10 9.40
C ALA A 11 -22.24 -14.26 8.17
N LEU A 12 -23.52 -13.94 7.95
CA LEU A 12 -23.95 -13.07 6.85
C LEU A 12 -23.39 -11.65 6.96
N ILE A 13 -23.39 -11.07 8.17
CA ILE A 13 -22.82 -9.74 8.42
C ILE A 13 -21.31 -9.76 8.15
N LEU A 14 -20.58 -10.73 8.72
CA LEU A 14 -19.13 -10.84 8.51
C LEU A 14 -18.78 -11.03 7.04
N THR A 15 -19.54 -11.90 6.34
CA THR A 15 -19.38 -12.13 4.91
C THR A 15 -19.66 -10.85 4.11
N GLY A 16 -20.73 -10.11 4.44
CA GLY A 16 -21.06 -8.83 3.81
C GLY A 16 -19.98 -7.77 4.02
N ILE A 17 -19.43 -7.66 5.23
CA ILE A 17 -18.30 -6.77 5.53
C ILE A 17 -17.07 -7.17 4.74
N ALA A 18 -16.75 -8.46 4.67
CA ALA A 18 -15.60 -8.95 3.92
C ALA A 18 -15.73 -8.63 2.42
N PHE A 19 -16.90 -8.85 1.82
CA PHE A 19 -17.15 -8.46 0.42
C PHE A 19 -17.02 -6.96 0.23
N TRP A 20 -17.65 -6.16 1.09
CA TRP A 20 -17.57 -4.70 0.99
C TRP A 20 -16.13 -4.19 1.08
N ALA A 21 -15.36 -4.67 2.06
CA ALA A 21 -13.95 -4.33 2.23
C ALA A 21 -13.11 -4.77 1.02
N PHE A 22 -13.36 -5.97 0.49
CA PHE A 22 -12.69 -6.47 -0.71
C PHE A 22 -12.90 -5.55 -1.91
N PHE A 23 -14.15 -5.22 -2.24
CA PHE A 23 -14.47 -4.33 -3.36
C PHE A 23 -13.94 -2.91 -3.15
N TRP A 24 -13.99 -2.39 -1.92
CA TRP A 24 -13.39 -1.11 -1.58
C TRP A 24 -11.88 -1.11 -1.84
N SER A 25 -11.17 -2.17 -1.43
CA SER A 25 -9.72 -2.26 -1.59
C SER A 25 -9.31 -2.41 -3.06
N VAL A 26 -10.08 -3.19 -3.84
CA VAL A 26 -9.89 -3.30 -5.30
C VAL A 26 -10.08 -1.95 -5.98
N ASN A 27 -11.13 -1.20 -5.63
CA ASN A 27 -11.37 0.13 -6.20
C ASN A 27 -10.39 1.20 -5.69
N SER A 28 -9.71 0.94 -4.57
CA SER A 28 -8.69 1.86 -4.03
C SER A 28 -7.34 1.69 -4.72
N GLY A 29 -7.22 0.82 -5.73
CA GLY A 29 -6.01 0.65 -6.53
C GLY A 29 -4.85 -0.01 -5.78
N GLN A 30 -5.09 -0.68 -4.64
CA GLN A 30 -4.00 -1.30 -3.86
C GLN A 30 -3.26 -2.42 -4.60
N PHE A 31 -3.86 -2.93 -5.68
CA PHE A 31 -3.30 -4.00 -6.51
C PHE A 31 -2.67 -3.47 -7.80
N ASP A 32 -2.71 -2.16 -8.03
CA ASP A 32 -2.13 -1.56 -9.23
C ASP A 32 -0.62 -1.38 -9.10
N ASP A 33 -0.09 -1.31 -7.87
CA ASP A 33 1.34 -1.16 -7.59
C ASP A 33 1.96 -2.46 -7.05
N LEU A 34 1.98 -3.50 -7.89
CA LEU A 34 2.70 -4.76 -7.60
C LEU A 34 4.17 -4.71 -8.04
N ASP A 35 4.55 -3.70 -8.83
CA ASP A 35 5.88 -3.58 -9.42
C ASP A 35 6.88 -2.85 -8.50
N SER A 36 6.42 -1.87 -7.70
CA SER A 36 7.28 -1.09 -6.79
C SER A 36 8.04 -1.95 -5.75
N PRO A 37 7.44 -2.95 -5.08
CA PRO A 37 8.16 -3.79 -4.11
C PRO A 37 9.24 -4.68 -4.74
N ALA A 38 9.08 -5.07 -6.01
CA ALA A 38 10.07 -5.89 -6.72
C ALA A 38 11.29 -5.07 -7.17
N HIS A 39 11.11 -3.77 -7.39
CA HIS A 39 12.22 -2.87 -7.71
C HIS A 39 12.96 -2.39 -6.46
N SER A 40 12.29 -2.24 -5.30
CA SER A 40 12.96 -1.82 -4.07
C SER A 40 14.09 -2.79 -3.68
N ILE A 41 13.87 -4.10 -3.75
CA ILE A 41 14.87 -5.10 -3.33
C ILE A 41 16.20 -5.03 -4.10
N LEU A 42 16.20 -4.45 -5.31
CA LEU A 42 17.41 -4.27 -6.11
C LEU A 42 18.17 -2.98 -5.79
N TYR A 43 17.51 -1.98 -5.20
CA TYR A 43 18.07 -0.66 -4.95
C TYR A 43 18.16 -0.32 -3.44
N ASP A 44 17.54 -1.12 -2.56
CA ASP A 44 17.51 -0.93 -1.10
C ASP A 44 18.92 -0.98 -0.47
N ASP A 45 19.88 -1.67 -1.11
CA ASP A 45 21.27 -1.80 -0.63
C ASP A 45 22.24 -0.75 -1.26
N ASP A 46 21.81 -0.04 -2.30
CA ASP A 46 22.66 0.87 -3.08
C ASP A 46 22.59 2.33 -2.58
N ASP A 47 21.60 2.67 -1.74
CA ASP A 47 21.40 4.03 -1.22
C ASP A 47 22.61 4.57 -0.44
N ASP A 48 23.28 3.70 0.31
CA ASP A 48 24.50 4.02 1.06
C ASP A 48 25.75 4.08 0.17
N MET A 49 25.67 3.53 -1.05
CA MET A 49 26.76 3.52 -2.03
C MET A 49 26.75 4.75 -2.94
N ILE A 50 25.69 5.57 -2.91
CA ILE A 50 25.62 6.82 -3.66
C ILE A 50 26.63 7.83 -3.07
N PRO A 51 27.64 8.28 -3.83
CA PRO A 51 28.57 9.31 -3.38
C PRO A 51 27.85 10.60 -2.96
N ASP A 52 28.27 11.23 -1.86
CA ASP A 52 27.59 12.40 -1.29
C ASP A 52 27.53 13.61 -2.25
N ASP A 53 28.45 13.68 -3.22
CA ASP A 53 28.50 14.70 -4.27
C ASP A 53 27.52 14.42 -5.43
N ALA A 54 27.02 13.18 -5.55
CA ALA A 54 25.99 12.77 -6.51
C ALA A 54 24.56 12.81 -5.93
N LYS A 55 24.41 12.97 -4.61
CA LYS A 55 23.09 13.11 -3.95
C LYS A 55 22.47 14.46 -4.33
N VAL A 56 21.38 14.42 -5.10
CA VAL A 56 20.63 15.62 -5.49
C VAL A 56 19.91 16.17 -4.26
N ASP A 57 20.39 17.27 -3.69
CA ASP A 57 19.78 17.88 -2.50
C ASP A 57 18.42 18.51 -2.87
N PRO A 58 17.28 17.97 -2.40
CA PRO A 58 15.94 18.43 -2.78
C PRO A 58 15.61 19.85 -2.28
N LYS A 59 16.51 20.47 -1.50
CA LYS A 59 16.39 21.89 -1.08
C LYS A 59 17.02 22.89 -2.05
N SER A 60 17.88 22.46 -2.97
CA SER A 60 18.53 23.34 -3.96
C SER A 60 17.53 23.87 -5.00
N ASN A 61 16.60 23.01 -5.43
CA ASN A 61 15.66 23.32 -6.52
C ASN A 61 14.49 24.26 -6.12
N ARG A 62 14.47 24.76 -4.88
CA ARG A 62 13.47 25.74 -4.41
C ARG A 62 13.99 27.18 -4.39
N LYS A 63 15.27 27.40 -4.71
CA LYS A 63 15.92 28.72 -4.60
C LYS A 63 16.22 29.37 -5.94
N SER A 64 15.91 28.70 -7.05
CA SER A 64 16.14 29.19 -8.43
C SER A 64 14.93 29.91 -9.04
N ASP A 65 13.79 29.93 -8.34
CA ASP A 65 12.50 30.40 -8.88
C ASP A 65 12.04 31.76 -8.29
N ASP A 66 12.92 32.48 -7.55
CA ASP A 66 12.70 33.86 -7.07
C ASP A 66 13.54 34.90 -7.86
#